data_AF-A0A0A8JI57-F1
#
_entry.id   AF-A0A0A8JI57-F1
#
_cell.length_a   1.000
_cell.length_b   1.000
_cell.length_c   1.000
_cell.angle_alpha   90.00
_cell.angle_beta   90.00
_cell.angle_gamma   90.00
#
_symmetry.space_group_name_H-M   'P 1'
#
loop_
_entity.id
_entity.type
_entity.pdbx_description
1 polymer ?
#
loop_
_entity_poly.entity_id
_entity_poly.type
_entity_poly.pdbx_seq_one_letter_code
_entity_poly.pdbx_strand_id
1 'polypeptide(L)' 'MGGDEFIIVFFGKNKEKVEATWMDIAREFHRFNLSGEKTYELSASHGIAYYEPGMLTTVEEILEVADRTMYEEKISMRG' A
#
# COMPACT_ATOMS: atom_id res chain seq x y z
N MET A 1 1.37 -10.16 9.33
CA MET A 1 0.87 -9.01 10.10
C MET A 1 1.74 -8.80 11.34
N GLY A 2 3.01 -8.45 11.13
CA GLY A 2 3.93 -7.95 12.17
C GLY A 2 3.81 -6.43 12.31
N GLY A 3 4.31 -5.86 13.41
CA GLY A 3 3.89 -4.54 13.93
C GLY A 3 3.96 -3.30 13.03
N ASP A 4 4.61 -3.35 11.87
CA ASP A 4 4.71 -2.27 10.88
C ASP A 4 3.87 -2.51 9.61
N GLU A 5 3.07 -3.58 9.56
CA GLU A 5 2.18 -3.90 8.44
C GLU A 5 0.76 -3.38 8.66
N PHE A 6 0.23 -2.64 7.68
CA PHE A 6 -1.11 -2.05 7.72
C PHE A 6 -1.93 -2.46 6.49
N ILE A 7 -3.23 -2.72 6.68
CA ILE A 7 -4.18 -2.96 5.59
C ILE A 7 -5.20 -1.83 5.55
N ILE A 8 -5.48 -1.33 4.34
CA ILE A 8 -6.54 -0.36 4.08
C ILE A 8 -7.55 -0.99 3.13
N VAL A 9 -8.81 -1.08 3.56
CA VAL A 9 -9.90 -1.66 2.76
C VAL A 9 -10.76 -0.54 2.18
N PHE A 10 -10.94 -0.55 0.87
CA PHE A 10 -11.76 0.42 0.15
C PHE A 10 -13.04 -0.22 -0.40
N PHE A 11 -14.19 0.36 -0.09
CA PHE A 11 -15.49 -0.08 -0.64
C PHE A 11 -15.95 0.85 -1.76
N GLY A 12 -16.37 0.27 -2.90
CA GLY A 12 -16.95 1.04 -4.02
C GLY A 12 -15.99 2.06 -4.64
N LYS A 13 -14.68 1.84 -4.53
CA LYS A 13 -13.65 2.66 -5.17
C LYS A 13 -13.07 1.90 -6.35
N ASN A 14 -12.79 2.62 -7.43
CA ASN A 14 -12.00 2.11 -8.52
C ASN A 14 -10.50 2.22 -8.20
N LYS A 15 -9.69 1.50 -8.96
CA LYS A 15 -8.23 1.48 -8.87
C LYS A 15 -7.63 2.88 -8.82
N GLU A 16 -8.06 3.77 -9.69
CA GLU A 16 -7.48 5.11 -9.82
C GLU A 16 -7.66 5.95 -8.55
N LYS A 17 -8.80 5.80 -7.84
CA LYS A 17 -9.03 6.50 -6.57
C LYS A 17 -8.20 5.92 -5.44
N VAL A 18 -7.97 4.61 -5.45
CA VAL A 18 -7.13 3.93 -4.45
C VAL A 18 -5.67 4.35 -4.62
N GLU A 19 -5.17 4.34 -5.86
CA GLU A 19 -3.83 4.83 -6.23
C GLU A 19 -3.65 6.29 -5.85
N ALA A 20 -4.63 7.16 -6.14
CA ALA A 20 -4.57 8.57 -5.72
C ALA A 20 -4.47 8.72 -4.19
N THR A 21 -5.20 7.90 -3.44
CA THR A 21 -5.12 7.90 -1.97
C THR A 21 -3.74 7.45 -1.51
N TRP A 22 -3.15 6.44 -2.15
CA TRP A 22 -1.77 6.03 -1.87
C TRP A 22 -0.76 7.14 -2.16
N MET A 23 -0.88 7.82 -3.31
CA MET A 23 -0.02 8.95 -3.65
C MET A 23 -0.08 10.07 -2.61
N ASP A 24 -1.25 10.33 -2.02
CA ASP A 24 -1.40 11.30 -0.95
C ASP A 24 -0.67 10.85 0.32
N ILE A 25 -0.81 9.58 0.72
CA ILE A 25 -0.07 8.98 1.85
C ILE A 25 1.44 9.07 1.64
N ALA A 26 1.94 8.71 0.46
CA ALA A 26 3.36 8.81 0.12
C ALA A 26 3.86 10.26 0.19
N ARG A 27 3.02 11.23 -0.21
CA ARG A 27 3.35 12.66 -0.10
C ARG A 27 3.42 13.12 1.36
N GLU A 28 2.56 12.61 2.24
CA GLU A 28 2.64 12.88 3.68
C GLU A 28 3.97 12.38 4.26
N PHE A 29 4.38 11.15 3.94
CA PHE A 29 5.68 10.62 4.36
C PHE A 29 6.84 11.48 3.86
N HIS A 30 6.79 11.91 2.60
CA HIS A 30 7.81 12.80 2.05
C HIS A 30 7.87 14.14 2.80
N ARG A 31 6.72 14.77 3.09
CA ARG A 31 6.70 16.01 3.88
C ARG A 31 7.20 15.81 5.30
N PHE A 32 6.88 14.68 5.93
CA PHE A 32 7.40 14.34 7.24
C PHE A 32 8.93 14.23 7.23
N ASN A 33 9.51 13.55 6.24
CA ASN A 33 10.96 13.44 6.12
C ASN A 33 11.63 14.80 5.90
N LEU A 34 11.01 15.67 5.09
CA LEU A 34 11.51 17.02 4.83
C LEU A 34 11.38 17.96 6.04
N SER A 35 10.46 17.70 6.96
CA SER A 35 10.27 18.54 8.15
C SER A 35 11.49 18.56 9.07
N GLY A 36 12.35 17.53 9.00
CA GLY A 36 13.50 17.38 9.89
C GLY A 36 13.12 17.09 11.35
N GLU A 37 11.85 16.80 11.65
CA GLU A 37 11.38 16.47 13.00
C GLU A 37 12.05 15.20 13.56
N LYS A 38 12.50 14.31 12.68
CA LYS A 38 13.24 13.08 13.02
C LYS A 38 14.54 13.01 12.24
N THR A 39 15.53 12.36 12.83
CA THR A 39 16.85 12.09 12.22
C THR A 39 16.84 10.92 11.24
N TYR A 40 15.67 10.32 10.98
CA TYR A 40 15.49 9.18 10.10
C TYR A 40 14.40 9.49 9.08
N GLU A 41 14.55 8.91 7.89
CA GLU A 41 13.53 8.97 6.85
C GLU A 41 12.56 7.79 6.97
N LEU A 42 11.27 8.07 6.85
CA LEU A 42 10.21 7.08 6.75
C LEU A 42 9.85 6.83 5.29
N SER A 43 9.74 5.56 4.93
CA SER A 43 9.20 5.13 3.65
C SER A 43 8.34 3.88 3.86
N ALA A 44 7.42 3.65 2.94
CA ALA A 44 6.55 2.49 2.96
C ALA A 44 6.38 1.97 1.53
N SER A 45 6.38 0.65 1.39
CA SER A 45 5.93 -0.06 0.19
C SER A 45 4.44 -0.39 0.33
N HIS A 46 3.71 -0.43 -0.79
CA HIS A 46 2.32 -0.82 -0.85
C HIS A 46 2.08 -1.87 -1.93
N GLY A 47 1.03 -2.65 -1.72
CA GLY A 47 0.45 -3.52 -2.71
C GLY A 47 -1.05 -3.30 -2.75
N ILE A 48 -1.64 -3.52 -3.92
CA ILE A 48 -3.09 -3.35 -4.09
C ILE A 48 -3.68 -4.58 -4.74
N ALA A 49 -4.72 -5.11 -4.12
CA ALA A 49 -5.58 -6.14 -4.66
C ALA A 49 -7.00 -5.59 -4.83
N TYR A 50 -7.70 -6.10 -5.85
CA TYR A 50 -9.06 -5.70 -6.18
C TYR A 50 -9.98 -6.91 -6.14
N TYR A 51 -11.21 -6.67 -5.71
CA TYR A 51 -12.27 -7.67 -5.72
C TYR A 51 -13.51 -7.10 -6.41
N GLU A 52 -14.04 -7.86 -7.36
CA GLU A 52 -15.30 -7.56 -8.02
C GLU A 52 -16.36 -8.60 -7.65
N PRO A 53 -17.62 -8.20 -7.41
CA PRO A 53 -18.71 -9.14 -7.19
C PRO A 53 -18.82 -10.13 -8.35
N GLY A 54 -18.68 -11.43 -8.05
CA GLY A 54 -18.68 -12.50 -9.05
C GLY A 54 -17.31 -13.15 -9.28
N MET A 55 -16.22 -12.58 -8.74
CA MET A 55 -14.94 -13.28 -8.66
C MET A 55 -15.05 -14.44 -7.67
N LEU A 56 -14.63 -15.64 -8.10
CA LEU A 56 -14.45 -16.82 -7.24
C LEU A 56 -13.12 -16.70 -6.49
N THR A 57 -12.96 -15.62 -5.74
CA THR A 57 -11.71 -15.32 -5.03
C THR A 57 -12.00 -15.19 -3.54
N THR A 58 -11.20 -15.85 -2.71
CA THR A 58 -11.34 -15.76 -1.25
C THR A 58 -10.63 -14.53 -0.69
N VAL A 59 -10.91 -14.19 0.56
CA VAL A 59 -10.22 -13.09 1.24
C VAL A 59 -8.72 -13.38 1.35
N GLU A 60 -8.35 -14.62 1.58
CA GLU A 60 -6.95 -15.06 1.65
C GLU A 60 -6.22 -14.82 0.33
N GLU A 61 -6.83 -15.14 -0.81
CA GLU A 61 -6.24 -14.90 -2.13
C GLU A 61 -6.09 -13.41 -2.43
N ILE A 62 -7.05 -12.57 -2.01
CA ILE A 62 -6.94 -11.10 -2.13
C ILE A 62 -5.75 -10.59 -1.32
N LEU A 63 -5.59 -11.08 -0.09
CA LEU A 63 -4.49 -10.69 0.78
C LEU A 63 -3.15 -11.17 0.21
N GLU A 64 -3.07 -12.38 -0.33
CA GLU A 64 -1.85 -12.90 -0.95
C GLU A 64 -1.44 -12.08 -2.19
N VAL A 65 -2.39 -11.60 -2.99
CA VAL A 65 -2.13 -10.70 -4.11
C VAL A 65 -1.61 -9.34 -3.62
N ALA A 66 -2.21 -8.78 -2.57
CA ALA A 66 -1.76 -7.52 -1.99
C ALA A 66 -0.34 -7.65 -1.42
N ASP A 67 -0.06 -8.70 -0.68
CA ASP A 67 1.28 -8.96 -0.11
C ASP A 67 2.33 -9.18 -1.21
N ARG A 68 2.00 -9.93 -2.26
CA ARG A 68 2.92 -10.17 -3.38
C ARG A 68 3.25 -8.88 -4.11
N THR A 69 2.25 -8.08 -4.45
CA THR A 69 2.47 -6.80 -5.15
C THR A 69 3.25 -5.80 -4.29
N MET A 70 3.01 -5.77 -2.98
CA MET A 70 3.83 -5.01 -2.03
C MET A 70 5.29 -5.46 -2.04
N TYR A 71 5.53 -6.77 -2.03
CA TYR A 71 6.88 -7.33 -2.04
C TYR A 71 7.63 -6.99 -3.34
N GLU A 72 6.94 -7.04 -4.49
CA GLU A 72 7.48 -6.62 -5.79
C GLU A 72 7.92 -5.14 -5.75
N GLU A 73 7.08 -4.25 -5.21
CA GLU A 73 7.43 -2.83 -5.08
C GLU A 73 8.59 -2.61 -4.10
N LYS A 74 8.58 -3.30 -2.96
CA LYS A 74 9.66 -3.24 -1.95
C LYS A 74 11.01 -3.62 -2.54
N ILE A 75 11.05 -4.61 -3.45
CA ILE A 75 12.27 -4.95 -4.18
C ILE A 75 12.68 -3.81 -5.12
N SER A 76 11.72 -3.24 -5.87
CA SER A 76 11.99 -2.11 -6.77
C SER A 76 12.54 -0.88 -6.05
N MET A 77 12.14 -0.63 -4.80
CA MET A 77 12.64 0.48 -3.99
C MET A 77 14.05 0.25 -3.43
N ARG A 78 14.53 -1.00 -3.42
CA ARG A 78 15.86 -1.38 -2.93
C ARG A 78 16.92 -1.45 -4.04
N GLY A 79 16.50 -1.38 -5.31
CA GLY A 79 17.36 -1.47 -6.50
C GLY A 79 17.97 -0.15 -6.93
#